data_AF-A0A6J0H969-F1
#
_entry.id   AF-A0A6J0H969-F1
#
_cell.length_a   1.000
_cell.length_b   1.000
_cell.length_c   1.000
_cell.angle_alpha   90.00
_cell.angle_beta   90.00
_cell.angle_gamma   90.00
#
_symmetry.space_group_name_H-M   'P 1'
#
loop_
_entity.id
_entity.type
_entity.pdbx_description
1 polymer ?
#
loop_
_entity_poly.entity_id
_entity_poly.type
_entity_poly.pdbx_seq_one_letter_code
_entity_poly.pdbx_strand_id
1 'polypeptide(L)'
;MRDMAPQRVAIIGAGASGLCALKCCLDEGLEPTCFERSKDIGGLWRFEENPEDGRASIYRSVIINTSKEMMCFSDFPIPEDFPNYMHNSKIMEYFRMYAQHFDLLRHIRFRTSVCRVSKRPDFATTGQWEVVTESEGKQEAAVFDAVLVCSGHHTDAHLPLNTFPVDELACQLGVKPNLLTLFLTDPRLALEVAFGPCTPYQYRLRGPGAWAGARKAILTQRQRVVRALQPPGRARPSALPRILKVLFSILAVIAAILVYRSRSP
;
A
#
# COMPACT_ATOMS: atom_id res chain seq x y z
N MET A 1 29.98 -7.15 -38.22
CA MET A 1 28.88 -6.68 -37.36
C MET A 1 28.84 -5.18 -37.50
N ARG A 2 27.70 -4.55 -37.82
CA ARG A 2 27.62 -3.08 -37.85
C ARG A 2 27.77 -2.60 -36.42
N ASP A 3 28.75 -1.74 -36.16
CA ASP A 3 28.84 -0.92 -34.95
C ASP A 3 27.62 0.01 -34.93
N MET A 4 26.48 -0.49 -34.47
CA MET A 4 25.33 0.34 -34.13
C MET A 4 25.56 0.86 -32.71
N ALA A 5 25.41 2.16 -32.52
CA ALA A 5 25.44 2.76 -31.19
C ALA A 5 24.47 2.01 -30.25
N PRO A 6 24.84 1.82 -28.97
CA PRO A 6 24.00 1.09 -28.03
C PRO A 6 22.61 1.75 -27.95
N GLN A 7 21.56 0.93 -27.98
CA GLN A 7 20.18 1.40 -27.93
C GLN A 7 19.84 1.91 -26.53
N ARG A 8 19.23 3.08 -26.45
CA ARG A 8 18.88 3.73 -25.19
C ARG A 8 17.52 3.26 -24.71
N VAL A 9 17.45 2.74 -23.49
CA VAL A 9 16.22 2.17 -22.91
C VAL A 9 15.78 2.98 -21.68
N ALA A 10 14.54 3.47 -21.68
CA ALA A 10 13.96 4.07 -20.49
C ALA A 10 13.29 3.00 -19.62
N ILE A 11 13.61 2.97 -18.33
CA ILE A 11 12.99 2.05 -17.35
C ILE A 11 12.22 2.89 -16.33
N ILE A 12 10.94 2.58 -16.11
CA ILE A 12 10.07 3.37 -15.23
C ILE A 12 9.86 2.66 -13.90
N GLY A 13 10.53 3.12 -12.84
CA GLY A 13 10.46 2.60 -11.47
C GLY A 13 11.61 1.65 -11.12
N ALA A 14 12.20 1.81 -9.94
CA ALA A 14 13.33 1.04 -9.43
C ALA A 14 12.92 0.01 -8.35
N GLY A 15 11.76 -0.61 -8.53
CA GLY A 15 11.34 -1.80 -7.77
C GLY A 15 12.03 -3.08 -8.26
N ALA A 16 11.58 -4.25 -7.79
CA ALA A 16 12.14 -5.55 -8.21
C ALA A 16 12.17 -5.71 -9.74
N SER A 17 11.09 -5.34 -10.43
CA SER A 17 11.00 -5.39 -11.89
C SER A 17 12.00 -4.44 -12.57
N GLY A 18 12.20 -3.23 -12.02
CA GLY A 18 13.12 -2.25 -12.58
C GLY A 18 14.59 -2.63 -12.41
N LEU A 19 14.95 -3.19 -11.25
CA LEU A 19 16.30 -3.71 -11.00
C LEU A 19 16.63 -4.90 -11.92
N CYS A 20 15.67 -5.80 -12.12
CA CYS A 20 15.80 -6.90 -13.08
C CYS A 20 15.97 -6.37 -14.51
N ALA A 21 15.09 -5.46 -14.94
CA ALA A 21 15.14 -4.84 -16.26
C ALA A 21 16.48 -4.12 -16.52
N LEU A 22 16.98 -3.38 -15.53
CA LEU A 22 18.29 -2.72 -15.60
C LEU A 22 19.39 -3.73 -15.90
N LYS A 23 19.47 -4.80 -15.11
CA LYS A 23 20.50 -5.82 -15.26
C LYS A 23 20.38 -6.53 -16.61
N CYS A 24 19.18 -6.92 -17.03
CA CYS A 24 18.96 -7.54 -18.34
C CYS A 24 19.35 -6.62 -19.50
N CYS A 25 19.07 -5.32 -19.42
CA CYS A 25 19.53 -4.37 -20.43
C CYS A 25 21.06 -4.31 -20.53
N LEU A 26 21.75 -4.31 -19.39
CA LEU A 26 23.21 -4.27 -19.35
C LEU A 26 23.85 -5.55 -19.92
N ASP A 27 23.29 -6.72 -19.60
CA ASP A 27 23.76 -8.01 -20.14
C ASP A 27 23.67 -8.07 -21.67
N GLU A 28 22.65 -7.43 -22.25
CA GLU A 28 22.43 -7.36 -23.71
C GLU A 28 23.20 -6.19 -24.37
N GLY A 29 24.03 -5.46 -23.62
CA GLY A 29 24.81 -4.33 -24.14
C GLY A 29 23.99 -3.09 -24.51
N LEU A 30 22.78 -2.95 -23.94
CA LEU A 30 21.93 -1.77 -24.09
C LEU A 30 22.36 -0.67 -23.11
N GLU A 31 21.89 0.56 -23.34
CA GLU A 31 22.16 1.71 -22.46
C GLU A 31 20.89 2.11 -21.68
N PRO A 32 20.65 1.52 -20.48
CA PRO A 32 19.46 1.83 -19.72
C PRO A 32 19.58 3.11 -18.91
N THR A 33 18.48 3.85 -18.83
CA THR A 33 18.25 4.92 -17.84
C THR A 33 16.97 4.60 -17.08
N CYS A 34 17.09 4.36 -15.77
CA CYS A 34 15.96 4.13 -14.89
C CYS A 34 15.53 5.43 -14.21
N PHE A 35 14.24 5.71 -14.22
CA PHE A 35 13.64 6.86 -13.54
C PHE A 35 12.85 6.36 -12.34
N GLU A 36 13.24 6.83 -11.15
CA GLU A 36 12.60 6.48 -9.89
C GLU A 36 12.07 7.75 -9.23
N ARG A 37 10.75 7.78 -9.01
CA ARG A 37 10.06 8.94 -8.42
C ARG A 37 10.49 9.24 -6.99
N SER A 38 10.89 8.20 -6.25
CA SER A 38 11.27 8.31 -4.84
C SER A 38 12.78 8.45 -4.67
N LYS A 39 13.23 8.50 -3.41
CA LYS A 39 14.64 8.74 -3.03
C LYS A 39 15.52 7.49 -2.99
N ASP A 40 14.94 6.29 -3.16
CA ASP A 40 15.63 5.01 -2.99
C ASP A 40 14.98 3.93 -3.87
N ILE A 41 15.61 2.77 -3.99
CA ILE A 41 15.11 1.59 -4.72
C ILE A 41 14.05 0.82 -3.91
N GLY A 42 13.59 -0.31 -4.48
CA GLY A 42 12.86 -1.36 -3.79
C GLY A 42 11.33 -1.28 -3.88
N GLY A 43 10.80 -0.12 -4.25
CA GLY A 43 9.37 0.09 -4.52
C GLY A 43 8.48 -0.34 -3.34
N LEU A 44 7.66 -1.36 -3.56
CA LEU A 44 6.73 -1.95 -2.57
C LEU A 44 7.44 -2.41 -1.29
N TRP A 45 8.64 -2.99 -1.42
CA TRP A 45 9.32 -3.64 -0.30
C TRP A 45 10.00 -2.66 0.66
N ARG A 46 10.12 -1.39 0.26
CA ARG A 46 10.64 -0.34 1.13
C ARG A 46 9.51 0.18 2.03
N PHE A 47 9.46 -0.35 3.24
CA PHE A 47 8.56 0.14 4.27
C PHE A 47 8.87 1.60 4.63
N GLU A 48 7.83 2.43 4.67
CA GLU A 48 7.85 3.78 5.24
C GLU A 48 6.63 3.91 6.16
N GLU A 49 6.75 4.65 7.26
CA GLU A 49 5.66 4.77 8.26
C GLU A 49 4.42 5.44 7.66
N ASN A 50 4.65 6.44 6.79
CA ASN A 50 3.60 7.19 6.12
C ASN A 50 3.53 6.76 4.64
N PRO A 51 2.34 6.50 4.10
CA PRO A 51 2.15 6.28 2.66
C PRO A 51 2.63 7.48 1.84
N GLU A 52 3.24 7.20 0.69
CA GLU A 52 3.65 8.20 -0.30
C GLU A 52 2.75 8.07 -1.52
N ASP A 53 2.23 9.19 -2.04
CA ASP A 53 1.32 9.16 -3.18
C ASP A 53 1.96 8.52 -4.41
N GLY A 54 1.23 7.59 -5.02
CA GLY A 54 1.64 6.85 -6.21
C GLY A 54 2.90 5.98 -6.02
N ARG A 55 3.19 5.57 -4.78
CA ARG A 55 4.04 4.42 -4.45
C ARG A 55 3.23 3.42 -3.62
N ALA A 56 3.40 2.13 -3.90
CA ALA A 56 2.76 1.09 -3.10
C ALA A 56 3.19 1.16 -1.63
N SER A 57 2.25 0.91 -0.72
CA SER A 57 2.47 0.92 0.72
C SER A 57 2.25 -0.46 1.33
N ILE A 58 3.12 -0.83 2.28
CA ILE A 58 3.04 -2.06 3.05
C ILE A 58 2.96 -1.74 4.54
N TYR A 59 2.37 -2.65 5.32
CA TYR A 59 2.43 -2.56 6.78
C TYR A 59 3.78 -3.08 7.30
N ARG A 60 4.21 -2.56 8.46
CA ARG A 60 5.54 -2.79 9.04
C ARG A 60 5.94 -4.27 9.11
N SER A 61 5.00 -5.15 9.46
CA SER A 61 5.25 -6.56 9.76
C SER A 61 5.11 -7.51 8.57
N VAL A 62 5.06 -7.00 7.32
CA VAL A 62 4.97 -7.88 6.14
C VAL A 62 6.14 -8.86 6.12
N ILE A 63 5.80 -10.14 6.01
CA ILE A 63 6.71 -11.25 5.68
C ILE A 63 6.27 -11.76 4.30
N ILE A 64 7.21 -11.99 3.40
CA ILE A 64 6.91 -12.53 2.09
C ILE A 64 6.35 -13.96 2.21
N ASN A 65 5.39 -14.30 1.36
CA ASN A 65 4.71 -15.59 1.34
C ASN A 65 5.37 -16.63 0.43
N THR A 66 6.48 -16.28 -0.22
CA THR A 66 7.23 -17.14 -1.15
C THR A 66 8.59 -17.48 -0.53
N SER A 67 9.04 -18.73 -0.67
CA SER A 67 10.34 -19.17 -0.16
C SER A 67 11.49 -18.44 -0.87
N LYS A 68 12.59 -18.16 -0.15
CA LYS A 68 13.81 -17.53 -0.69
C LYS A 68 14.31 -18.23 -1.96
N GLU A 69 14.34 -19.57 -1.96
CA GLU A 69 14.80 -20.39 -3.09
C GLU A 69 13.87 -20.31 -4.32
N MET A 70 12.62 -19.88 -4.13
CA MET A 70 11.62 -19.76 -5.19
C MET A 70 11.44 -18.32 -5.68
N MET A 71 12.13 -17.37 -5.09
CA MET A 71 11.96 -15.94 -5.38
C MET A 71 13.25 -15.18 -5.70
N CYS A 72 14.42 -15.81 -5.55
CA CYS A 72 15.69 -15.18 -5.86
C CYS A 72 15.78 -14.84 -7.35
N PHE A 73 16.70 -13.95 -7.69
CA PHE A 73 17.07 -13.75 -9.09
C PHE A 73 17.88 -14.97 -9.54
N SER A 74 17.74 -15.35 -10.82
CA SER A 74 18.24 -16.64 -11.33
C SER A 74 19.76 -16.81 -11.21
N ASP A 75 20.50 -15.72 -11.17
CA ASP A 75 21.95 -15.65 -11.13
C ASP A 75 22.48 -14.96 -9.85
N PHE A 76 21.62 -14.78 -8.84
CA PHE A 76 22.01 -14.17 -7.58
C PHE A 76 21.22 -14.80 -6.42
N PRO A 77 21.71 -15.92 -5.84
CA PRO A 77 21.03 -16.59 -4.75
C PRO A 77 20.95 -15.70 -3.51
N ILE A 78 19.85 -15.82 -2.77
CA ILE A 78 19.69 -15.15 -1.48
C ILE A 78 20.65 -15.81 -0.46
N PRO A 79 21.30 -15.05 0.44
CA PRO A 79 22.25 -15.61 1.41
C PRO A 79 21.71 -16.80 2.21
N GLU A 80 22.61 -17.74 2.52
CA GLU A 80 22.26 -18.99 3.22
C GLU A 80 21.65 -18.73 4.60
N ASP A 81 22.14 -17.72 5.31
CA ASP A 81 21.71 -17.33 6.66
C ASP A 81 20.36 -16.59 6.68
N PHE A 82 19.83 -16.16 5.52
CA PHE A 82 18.51 -15.53 5.47
C PHE A 82 17.39 -16.56 5.68
N PRO A 83 16.30 -16.21 6.36
CA PRO A 83 15.18 -17.12 6.58
C PRO A 83 14.46 -17.44 5.27
N ASN A 84 13.85 -18.63 5.17
CA ASN A 84 13.08 -19.03 3.98
C ASN A 84 11.94 -18.06 3.65
N TYR A 85 11.27 -17.52 4.68
CA TYR A 85 10.25 -16.49 4.52
C TYR A 85 10.74 -15.22 5.22
N MET A 86 11.05 -14.21 4.42
CA MET A 86 11.74 -13.01 4.86
C MET A 86 10.78 -11.89 5.23
N HIS A 87 11.11 -11.18 6.32
CA HIS A 87 10.53 -9.88 6.59
C HIS A 87 10.88 -8.89 5.46
N ASN A 88 10.01 -7.91 5.19
CA ASN A 88 10.22 -6.90 4.13
C ASN A 88 11.60 -6.24 4.17
N SER A 89 12.15 -5.99 5.36
CA SER A 89 13.49 -5.40 5.51
C SER A 89 14.62 -6.29 4.98
N LYS A 90 14.47 -7.62 5.08
CA LYS A 90 15.43 -8.59 4.52
C LYS A 90 15.31 -8.69 3.00
N ILE A 91 14.11 -8.52 2.44
CA ILE A 91 13.92 -8.35 0.99
C ILE A 91 14.65 -7.09 0.49
N MET A 92 14.51 -5.98 1.21
CA MET A 92 15.23 -4.74 0.88
C MET A 92 16.75 -4.89 0.97
N GLU A 93 17.24 -5.61 1.98
CA GLU A 93 18.67 -5.93 2.11
C GLU A 93 19.17 -6.70 0.88
N TYR A 94 18.44 -7.75 0.46
CA TYR A 94 18.76 -8.51 -0.75
C TYR A 94 18.74 -7.65 -2.04
N PHE A 95 17.76 -6.74 -2.20
CA PHE A 95 17.74 -5.85 -3.35
C PHE A 95 18.91 -4.87 -3.38
N ARG A 96 19.37 -4.39 -2.22
CA ARG A 96 20.58 -3.56 -2.13
C ARG A 96 21.83 -4.37 -2.50
N MET A 97 21.93 -5.62 -2.03
CA MET A 97 23.01 -6.52 -2.42
C MET A 97 23.04 -6.73 -3.94
N TYR A 98 21.89 -7.01 -4.55
CA TYR A 98 21.77 -7.20 -5.99
C TYR A 98 22.16 -5.92 -6.76
N ALA A 99 21.61 -4.76 -6.37
CA ALA A 99 21.90 -3.49 -7.03
C ALA A 99 23.38 -3.08 -6.91
N GLN A 100 24.04 -3.40 -5.80
CA GLN A 100 25.46 -3.15 -5.61
C GLN A 100 26.33 -4.14 -6.41
N HIS A 101 25.97 -5.43 -6.40
CA HIS A 101 26.74 -6.48 -7.08
C HIS A 101 26.83 -6.24 -8.58
N PHE A 102 25.70 -5.85 -9.20
CA PHE A 102 25.63 -5.57 -10.65
C PHE A 102 25.83 -4.08 -11.00
N ASP A 103 26.23 -3.25 -10.03
CA ASP A 103 26.46 -1.80 -10.21
C ASP A 103 25.30 -1.06 -10.91
N LEU A 104 24.07 -1.34 -10.47
CA LEU A 104 22.85 -0.84 -11.11
C LEU A 104 22.53 0.61 -10.72
N LEU A 105 22.98 1.05 -9.55
CA LEU A 105 22.57 2.34 -8.96
C LEU A 105 22.97 3.54 -9.83
N ARG A 106 24.10 3.47 -10.55
CA ARG A 106 24.56 4.55 -11.43
C ARG A 106 23.62 4.84 -12.61
N HIS A 107 22.75 3.88 -12.95
CA HIS A 107 21.78 4.00 -14.04
C HIS A 107 20.43 4.54 -13.55
N ILE A 108 20.28 4.83 -12.26
CA ILE A 108 19.02 5.27 -11.65
C ILE A 108 19.06 6.77 -11.38
N ARG A 109 18.07 7.48 -11.91
CA ARG A 109 17.76 8.88 -11.57
C ARG A 109 16.64 8.90 -10.55
N PHE A 110 17.02 9.08 -9.28
CA PHE A 110 16.08 9.25 -8.17
C PHE A 110 15.38 10.60 -8.21
N ARG A 111 14.28 10.73 -7.44
CA ARG A 111 13.44 11.93 -7.37
C ARG A 111 12.99 12.44 -8.74
N THR A 112 12.88 11.54 -9.70
CA THR A 112 12.55 11.84 -11.10
C THR A 112 11.31 11.06 -11.49
N SER A 113 10.18 11.76 -11.63
CA SER A 113 8.90 11.14 -12.00
C SER A 113 8.73 11.14 -13.51
N VAL A 114 8.28 10.04 -14.10
CA VAL A 114 7.88 10.02 -15.52
C VAL A 114 6.44 10.51 -15.62
N CYS A 115 6.22 11.60 -16.35
CA CYS A 115 4.93 12.26 -16.49
C CYS A 115 4.19 11.81 -17.75
N ARG A 116 4.93 11.55 -18.84
CA ARG A 116 4.35 11.16 -20.13
C ARG A 116 5.31 10.27 -20.90
N VAL A 117 4.75 9.25 -21.57
CA VAL A 117 5.43 8.46 -22.58
C VAL A 117 4.59 8.51 -23.84
N SER A 118 5.16 9.00 -24.93
CA SER A 118 4.45 9.16 -26.21
C SER A 118 5.30 8.67 -27.37
N LYS A 119 4.66 8.04 -28.35
CA LYS A 119 5.31 7.72 -29.63
C LYS A 119 5.78 9.02 -30.29
N ARG A 120 6.98 9.01 -30.84
CA ARG A 120 7.46 10.13 -31.66
C ARG A 120 6.63 10.26 -32.96
N PRO A 121 6.61 11.44 -33.61
CA PRO A 121 5.91 11.62 -34.89
C PRO A 121 6.39 10.64 -35.99
N ASP A 122 7.67 10.27 -35.96
CA ASP A 122 8.34 9.35 -36.87
C ASP A 122 8.41 7.90 -36.34
N PHE A 123 7.59 7.54 -35.34
CA PHE A 123 7.60 6.20 -34.73
C PHE A 123 7.45 5.06 -35.73
N ALA A 124 6.70 5.25 -36.83
CA ALA A 124 6.51 4.22 -37.85
C ALA A 124 7.83 3.80 -38.53
N THR A 125 8.85 4.68 -38.55
CA THR A 125 10.17 4.37 -39.11
C THR A 125 11.21 4.14 -38.01
N THR A 126 11.16 4.87 -36.90
CA THR A 126 12.18 4.81 -35.85
C THR A 126 11.86 3.86 -34.69
N GLY A 127 10.57 3.66 -34.39
CA GLY A 127 10.12 2.96 -33.18
C GLY A 127 10.38 3.71 -31.87
N GLN A 128 10.83 4.98 -31.93
CA GLN A 128 11.31 5.72 -30.77
C GLN A 128 10.20 6.41 -29.96
N TRP A 129 10.45 6.52 -28.67
CA TRP A 129 9.54 7.13 -27.70
C TRP A 129 10.10 8.45 -27.18
N GLU A 130 9.24 9.44 -26.99
CA GLU A 130 9.52 10.61 -26.17
C GLU A 130 9.05 10.33 -24.74
N VAL A 131 9.98 10.43 -23.78
CA VAL A 131 9.71 10.28 -22.35
C VAL A 131 9.89 11.65 -21.69
N VAL A 132 8.82 12.15 -21.08
CA VAL A 132 8.82 13.41 -20.32
C VAL A 132 8.92 13.08 -18.84
N THR A 133 9.92 13.65 -18.18
CA THR A 133 10.21 13.48 -16.76
C THR A 133 10.16 14.80 -16.02
N GLU A 134 9.82 14.76 -14.74
CA GLU A 134 9.86 15.89 -13.83
C GLU A 134 10.79 15.60 -12.64
N SER A 135 11.70 16.52 -12.37
CA SER A 135 12.57 16.51 -11.19
C SER A 135 12.67 17.93 -10.64
N GLU A 136 12.46 18.09 -9.33
CA GLU A 136 12.52 19.40 -8.64
C GLU A 136 11.66 20.50 -9.31
N GLY A 137 10.49 20.11 -9.85
CA GLY A 137 9.55 21.02 -10.54
C GLY A 137 9.99 21.43 -11.95
N LYS A 138 11.08 20.85 -12.48
CA LYS A 138 11.54 21.07 -13.86
C LYS A 138 11.21 19.86 -14.71
N GLN A 139 10.65 20.11 -15.88
CA GLN A 139 10.36 19.08 -16.86
C GLN A 139 11.45 18.99 -17.92
N GLU A 140 11.82 17.76 -18.24
CA GLU A 140 12.78 17.42 -19.29
C GLU A 140 12.14 16.36 -20.20
N ALA A 141 12.46 16.43 -21.49
CA ALA A 141 12.04 15.43 -22.47
C ALA A 141 13.29 14.79 -23.09
N ALA A 142 13.28 13.46 -23.18
CA ALA A 142 14.34 12.70 -23.82
C ALA A 142 13.77 11.61 -24.72
N VAL A 143 14.49 11.31 -25.80
CA VAL A 143 14.12 10.25 -26.76
C VAL A 143 14.81 8.94 -26.37
N PHE A 144 14.08 7.84 -26.46
CA PHE A 144 14.55 6.48 -26.19
C PHE A 144 14.11 5.51 -27.27
N ASP A 145 14.92 4.48 -27.53
CA ASP A 145 14.64 3.44 -28.52
C ASP A 145 13.62 2.42 -27.99
N ALA A 146 13.60 2.20 -26.66
CA ALA A 146 12.62 1.35 -26.01
C ALA A 146 12.23 1.88 -24.63
N VAL A 147 11.07 1.44 -24.13
CA VAL A 147 10.55 1.78 -22.80
C VAL A 147 10.09 0.51 -22.09
N LEU A 148 10.57 0.29 -20.86
CA LEU A 148 10.16 -0.78 -19.97
C LEU A 148 9.39 -0.20 -18.79
N VAL A 149 8.11 -0.57 -18.67
CA VAL A 149 7.21 -0.06 -17.62
C VAL A 149 7.28 -0.97 -16.40
N CYS A 150 7.82 -0.45 -15.29
CA CYS A 150 8.06 -1.20 -14.04
C CYS A 150 7.44 -0.50 -12.81
N SER A 151 6.35 0.26 -13.00
CA SER A 151 5.73 1.14 -11.99
C SER A 151 4.95 0.40 -10.90
N GLY A 152 4.78 -0.92 -11.02
CA GLY A 152 3.96 -1.73 -10.11
C GLY A 152 2.45 -1.60 -10.36
N HIS A 153 1.68 -2.47 -9.72
CA HIS A 153 0.21 -2.54 -9.86
C HIS A 153 -0.54 -2.67 -8.51
N HIS A 154 0.18 -2.60 -7.38
CA HIS A 154 -0.37 -2.62 -6.03
C HIS A 154 -0.28 -1.23 -5.37
N THR A 155 -0.51 -0.19 -6.16
CA THR A 155 -0.33 1.21 -5.76
C THR A 155 -1.68 1.88 -5.53
N ASP A 156 -2.58 1.81 -6.52
CA ASP A 156 -3.88 2.47 -6.45
C ASP A 156 -4.89 1.59 -5.70
N ALA A 157 -5.41 2.13 -4.59
CA ALA A 157 -6.36 1.41 -3.76
C ALA A 157 -7.73 1.34 -4.45
N HIS A 158 -8.19 0.12 -4.75
CA HIS A 158 -9.58 -0.10 -5.16
C HIS A 158 -10.49 -0.13 -3.92
N LEU A 159 -11.29 0.93 -3.75
CA LEU A 159 -12.22 1.09 -2.63
C LEU A 159 -13.68 1.12 -3.14
N PRO A 160 -14.37 -0.04 -3.22
CA PRO A 160 -15.75 -0.11 -3.68
C PRO A 160 -16.71 0.36 -2.56
N LEU A 161 -16.72 1.66 -2.28
CA LEU A 161 -17.51 2.25 -1.18
C LEU A 161 -19.02 2.12 -1.38
N ASN A 162 -19.47 2.01 -2.64
CA ASN A 162 -20.89 1.96 -3.00
C ASN A 162 -21.42 0.55 -3.27
N THR A 163 -20.55 -0.46 -3.26
CA THR A 163 -20.92 -1.84 -3.64
C THR A 163 -20.11 -2.79 -2.79
N PHE A 164 -20.56 -3.04 -1.57
CA PHE A 164 -20.12 -4.24 -0.86
C PHE A 164 -20.84 -5.43 -1.51
N PRO A 165 -20.15 -6.32 -2.27
CA PRO A 165 -20.81 -7.43 -2.95
C PRO A 165 -21.51 -8.38 -1.97
N VAL A 166 -21.03 -8.38 -0.73
CA VAL A 166 -21.58 -9.17 0.38
C VAL A 166 -22.97 -8.68 0.78
N ASP A 167 -23.32 -7.41 0.58
CA ASP A 167 -24.60 -6.85 1.01
C ASP A 167 -25.78 -7.30 0.13
N GLU A 168 -25.56 -7.41 -1.17
CA GLU A 168 -26.56 -7.92 -2.12
C GLU A 168 -26.78 -9.43 -1.90
N LEU A 169 -25.69 -10.19 -1.79
CA LEU A 169 -25.74 -11.61 -1.44
C LEU A 169 -26.39 -11.82 -0.05
N ALA A 170 -26.09 -10.96 0.92
CA ALA A 170 -26.68 -11.03 2.26
C ALA A 170 -28.17 -10.69 2.27
N CYS A 171 -28.64 -9.81 1.38
CA CYS A 171 -30.07 -9.59 1.15
C CYS A 171 -30.74 -10.84 0.59
N GLN A 172 -30.16 -11.45 -0.45
CA GLN A 172 -30.70 -12.67 -1.08
C GLN A 172 -30.75 -13.86 -0.11
N LEU A 173 -29.73 -13.99 0.75
CA LEU A 173 -29.66 -15.04 1.77
C LEU A 173 -30.44 -14.70 3.06
N GLY A 174 -31.04 -13.52 3.17
CA GLY A 174 -31.79 -13.09 4.35
C GLY A 174 -30.95 -12.86 5.61
N VAL A 175 -29.62 -12.74 5.47
CA VAL A 175 -28.67 -12.58 6.59
C VAL A 175 -28.24 -11.13 6.82
N LYS A 176 -28.54 -10.22 5.89
CA LYS A 176 -28.21 -8.78 6.03
C LYS A 176 -28.87 -8.21 7.29
N PRO A 177 -28.15 -7.60 8.25
CA PRO A 177 -28.76 -7.03 9.45
C PRO A 177 -29.69 -5.85 9.11
N ASN A 178 -30.87 -5.80 9.75
CA ASN A 178 -31.76 -4.63 9.65
C ASN A 178 -31.32 -3.59 10.68
N LEU A 179 -30.70 -2.50 10.21
CA LEU A 179 -30.18 -1.45 11.08
C LEU A 179 -31.27 -0.78 11.92
N LEU A 180 -32.48 -0.54 11.38
CA LEU A 180 -33.57 0.04 12.15
C LEU A 180 -33.97 -0.85 13.33
N THR A 181 -34.14 -2.15 13.09
CA THR A 181 -34.43 -3.12 14.16
C THR A 181 -33.29 -3.18 15.18
N LEU A 182 -32.04 -3.15 14.73
CA LEU A 182 -30.87 -3.14 15.60
C LEU A 182 -30.77 -1.86 16.42
N PHE A 183 -31.06 -0.69 15.86
CA PHE A 183 -31.07 0.57 16.59
C PHE A 183 -32.10 0.56 17.73
N LEU A 184 -33.23 -0.13 17.55
CA LEU A 184 -34.26 -0.26 18.58
C LEU A 184 -33.93 -1.32 19.65
N THR A 185 -33.23 -2.39 19.29
CA THR A 185 -33.00 -3.55 20.18
C THR A 185 -31.61 -3.55 20.83
N ASP A 186 -30.59 -3.04 20.15
CA ASP A 186 -29.21 -2.95 20.61
C ASP A 186 -28.47 -1.77 19.96
N PRO A 187 -28.71 -0.52 20.43
CA PRO A 187 -28.15 0.70 19.85
C PRO A 187 -26.63 0.70 19.76
N ARG A 188 -25.95 0.06 20.73
CA ARG A 188 -24.49 -0.04 20.75
C ARG A 188 -23.97 -0.93 19.63
N LEU A 189 -24.62 -2.06 19.41
CA LEU A 189 -24.29 -2.93 18.28
C LEU A 189 -24.63 -2.25 16.96
N ALA A 190 -25.76 -1.55 16.88
CA ALA A 190 -26.18 -0.81 15.68
C ALA A 190 -25.15 0.23 15.23
N LEU A 191 -24.60 1.01 16.17
CA LEU A 191 -23.53 1.98 15.89
C LEU A 191 -22.26 1.31 15.37
N GLU A 192 -21.85 0.17 15.94
CA GLU A 192 -20.68 -0.58 15.45
C GLU A 192 -20.93 -1.28 14.11
N VAL A 193 -22.17 -1.68 13.79
CA VAL A 193 -22.50 -2.22 12.47
C VAL A 193 -22.53 -1.12 11.41
N ALA A 194 -23.06 0.06 11.74
CA ALA A 194 -23.20 1.17 10.80
C ALA A 194 -21.90 1.95 10.55
N PHE A 195 -21.09 2.16 11.60
CA PHE A 195 -19.88 3.01 11.53
C PHE A 195 -18.59 2.25 11.88
N GLY A 196 -18.69 0.96 12.19
CA GLY A 196 -17.55 0.10 12.44
C GLY A 196 -17.08 -0.63 11.18
N PRO A 197 -16.05 -1.47 11.31
CA PRO A 197 -15.55 -2.27 10.21
C PRO A 197 -16.60 -3.28 9.72
N CYS A 198 -16.83 -3.33 8.41
CA CYS A 198 -17.63 -4.38 7.78
C CYS A 198 -16.96 -5.73 8.04
N THR A 199 -17.68 -6.66 8.68
CA THR A 199 -17.15 -7.99 8.99
C THR A 199 -18.15 -9.10 8.76
N PRO A 200 -17.65 -10.33 8.49
CA PRO A 200 -18.52 -11.49 8.31
C PRO A 200 -19.42 -11.75 9.53
N TYR A 201 -19.03 -11.29 10.73
CA TYR A 201 -19.85 -11.44 11.94
C TYR A 201 -21.21 -10.72 11.84
N GLN A 202 -21.31 -9.63 11.09
CA GLN A 202 -22.54 -8.86 10.92
C GLN A 202 -23.63 -9.71 10.26
N TYR A 203 -23.25 -10.54 9.28
CA TYR A 203 -24.11 -11.49 8.58
C TYR A 203 -24.38 -12.78 9.37
N ARG A 204 -23.88 -12.88 10.62
CA ARG A 204 -24.17 -13.98 11.55
C ARG A 204 -25.05 -13.54 12.72
N LEU A 205 -25.53 -12.29 12.71
CA LEU A 205 -26.44 -11.75 13.74
C LEU A 205 -27.86 -12.31 13.61
N ARG A 206 -28.27 -12.70 12.41
CA ARG A 206 -29.60 -13.24 12.11
C ARG A 206 -29.57 -14.15 10.88
N GLY A 207 -30.69 -14.81 10.62
CA GLY A 207 -30.87 -15.66 9.44
C GLY A 207 -30.19 -17.03 9.56
N PRO A 208 -30.16 -17.80 8.46
CA PRO A 208 -29.53 -19.13 8.43
C PRO A 208 -28.06 -19.06 8.87
N GLY A 209 -27.70 -19.95 9.81
CA GLY A 209 -26.35 -19.96 10.38
C GLY A 209 -26.08 -18.87 11.41
N ALA A 210 -27.08 -18.17 11.96
CA ALA A 210 -26.87 -17.23 13.06
C ALA A 210 -25.97 -17.80 14.17
N TRP A 211 -25.09 -16.98 14.72
CA TRP A 211 -24.10 -17.39 15.71
C TRP A 211 -24.22 -16.52 16.96
N ALA A 212 -24.47 -17.15 18.11
CA ALA A 212 -24.63 -16.45 19.39
C ALA A 212 -23.41 -15.57 19.78
N GLY A 213 -22.21 -15.92 19.30
CA GLY A 213 -20.99 -15.16 19.54
C GLY A 213 -20.82 -13.90 18.67
N ALA A 214 -21.65 -13.71 17.63
CA ALA A 214 -21.46 -12.66 16.62
C ALA A 214 -21.44 -11.26 17.24
N ARG A 215 -22.37 -10.97 18.16
CA ARG A 215 -22.41 -9.71 18.90
C ARG A 215 -21.10 -9.41 19.62
N LYS A 216 -20.61 -10.37 20.40
CA LYS A 216 -19.36 -10.23 21.18
C LYS A 216 -18.17 -10.06 20.23
N ALA A 217 -18.15 -10.78 19.11
CA ALA A 217 -17.09 -10.68 18.11
C ALA A 217 -17.01 -9.28 17.50
N ILE A 218 -18.15 -8.67 17.14
CA ILE A 218 -18.23 -7.30 16.61
C ILE A 218 -17.75 -6.29 17.66
N LEU A 219 -18.33 -6.32 18.86
CA LEU A 219 -18.02 -5.34 19.91
C LEU A 219 -16.57 -5.39 20.42
N THR A 220 -15.87 -6.51 20.25
CA THR A 220 -14.46 -6.69 20.66
C THR A 220 -13.47 -6.55 19.51
N GLN A 221 -13.94 -6.41 18.26
CA GLN A 221 -13.10 -6.49 17.07
C GLN A 221 -12.02 -5.41 17.05
N ARG A 222 -12.36 -4.15 17.29
CA ARG A 222 -11.38 -3.05 17.28
C ARG A 222 -10.21 -3.33 18.22
N GLN A 223 -10.48 -3.89 19.39
CA GLN A 223 -9.42 -4.28 20.35
C GLN A 223 -8.55 -5.41 19.81
N ARG A 224 -9.15 -6.42 19.14
CA ARG A 224 -8.40 -7.53 18.53
C ARG A 224 -7.51 -7.05 17.39
N VAL A 225 -8.00 -6.14 16.53
CA VAL A 225 -7.23 -5.53 15.44
C VAL A 225 -6.06 -4.72 15.99
N VAL A 226 -6.33 -3.80 16.94
CA VAL A 226 -5.28 -2.98 17.57
C VAL A 226 -4.22 -3.84 18.24
N ARG A 227 -4.63 -4.92 18.93
CA ARG A 227 -3.70 -5.85 19.58
C ARG A 227 -2.75 -6.53 18.60
N ALA A 228 -3.23 -6.89 17.41
CA ALA A 228 -2.40 -7.52 16.37
C ALA A 228 -1.35 -6.57 15.79
N LEU A 229 -1.57 -5.25 15.88
CA LEU A 229 -0.63 -4.21 15.42
C LEU A 229 0.41 -3.82 16.48
N GLN A 230 0.26 -4.29 17.73
CA GLN A 230 1.18 -3.96 18.80
C GLN A 230 2.36 -4.95 18.86
N PRO A 231 3.61 -4.48 19.05
CA PRO A 231 4.74 -5.36 19.24
C PRO A 231 4.57 -6.21 20.51
N PRO A 232 5.10 -7.44 20.54
CA PRO A 232 5.03 -8.30 21.73
C PRO A 232 5.61 -7.58 22.97
N GLY A 233 4.89 -7.62 24.09
CA GLY A 233 5.41 -7.18 25.40
C GLY A 233 5.01 -5.78 25.91
N ARG A 234 4.25 -4.97 25.16
CA ARG A 234 3.78 -3.66 25.67
C ARG A 234 2.53 -3.81 26.54
N ALA A 235 2.60 -3.36 27.81
CA ALA A 235 1.47 -3.33 28.73
C ALA A 235 0.33 -2.41 28.25
N ARG A 236 -0.91 -2.73 28.62
CA ARG A 236 -2.11 -1.92 28.29
C ARG A 236 -1.88 -0.46 28.67
N PRO A 237 -2.15 0.52 27.80
CA PRO A 237 -2.30 1.90 28.27
C PRO A 237 -3.45 1.91 29.29
N SER A 238 -3.18 2.45 30.48
CA SER A 238 -4.18 2.57 31.55
C SER A 238 -5.38 3.33 31.00
N ALA A 239 -6.56 2.72 31.04
CA ALA A 239 -7.79 3.41 30.69
C ALA A 239 -7.93 4.62 31.62
N LEU A 240 -8.07 5.83 31.06
CA LEU A 240 -8.41 7.01 31.85
C LEU A 240 -9.59 6.66 32.77
N PRO A 241 -9.49 6.93 34.09
CA PRO A 241 -10.55 6.62 35.04
C PRO A 241 -11.89 7.14 34.51
N ARG A 242 -12.97 6.34 34.64
CA ARG A 242 -14.31 6.74 34.15
C ARG A 242 -14.72 8.12 34.65
N ILE A 243 -14.28 8.46 35.87
CA ILE A 243 -14.47 9.77 36.51
C ILE A 243 -13.90 10.91 35.66
N LEU A 244 -12.67 10.78 35.14
CA LEU A 244 -12.05 11.82 34.30
C LEU A 244 -12.82 12.03 33.00
N LYS A 245 -13.30 10.95 32.36
CA LYS A 245 -14.10 11.05 31.12
C LYS A 245 -15.43 11.77 31.35
N VAL A 246 -16.10 11.47 32.45
CA VAL A 246 -17.34 12.16 32.85
C VAL A 246 -17.07 13.64 33.12
N LEU A 247 -16.01 13.97 33.85
CA LEU A 247 -15.58 15.35 34.10
C LEU A 247 -15.32 16.14 32.80
N PHE A 248 -14.57 15.56 31.86
CA PHE A 248 -14.33 16.19 30.55
C PHE A 248 -15.62 16.40 29.75
N SER A 249 -16.54 15.45 29.81
CA SER A 249 -17.84 15.54 29.13
C SER A 249 -18.70 16.67 29.72
N ILE A 250 -18.73 16.78 31.05
CA ILE A 250 -19.45 17.84 31.76
C ILE A 250 -18.82 19.20 31.45
N LEU A 251 -17.49 19.32 31.48
CA LEU A 251 -16.80 20.56 31.12
C LEU A 251 -17.08 21.00 29.68
N ALA A 252 -17.14 20.07 28.73
CA ALA A 252 -17.47 20.37 27.34
C ALA A 252 -18.90 20.89 27.18
N VAL A 253 -19.86 20.31 27.92
CA VAL A 253 -21.26 20.77 27.92
C VAL A 253 -21.38 22.15 28.57
N ILE A 254 -20.69 22.40 29.69
CA ILE A 254 -20.67 23.71 30.33
C ILE A 254 -20.07 24.76 29.39
N ALA A 255 -18.95 24.45 28.73
CA ALA A 255 -18.33 25.33 27.75
C ALA A 255 -19.28 25.64 26.59
N ALA A 256 -20.00 24.64 26.06
CA ALA A 256 -20.99 24.84 25.01
C ALA A 256 -22.16 25.74 25.46
N ILE A 257 -22.65 25.57 26.70
CA ILE A 257 -23.71 26.40 27.28
C ILE A 257 -23.23 27.85 27.47
N LEU A 258 -22.00 28.04 27.95
CA LEU A 258 -21.41 29.37 28.13
C LEU A 258 -21.21 30.09 26.79
N VAL A 259 -20.72 29.38 25.76
CA VAL A 259 -20.56 29.91 24.40
C VAL A 259 -21.91 30.24 23.76
N TYR A 260 -22.95 29.44 24.03
CA TYR A 260 -24.31 29.70 23.56
C TYR A 260 -24.89 30.95 24.23
N ARG A 261 -24.76 31.09 25.55
CA ARG A 261 -25.21 32.28 26.29
C ARG A 261 -24.45 33.55 25.94
N SER A 262 -23.17 33.46 25.60
CA SER A 262 -22.39 34.64 25.14
C SER A 262 -22.70 35.07 23.71
N ARG A 263 -23.51 34.29 22.97
CA ARG A 263 -23.90 34.57 21.57
C ARG A 263 -25.40 34.84 21.40
N SER A 264 -26.20 34.78 22.47
CA SER A 264 -27.57 35.27 22.46
C SER A 264 -27.55 36.77 22.85
N PRO A 265 -28.12 37.67 22.03
CA PRO A 265 -28.14 39.11 22.31
C PRO A 265 -28.96 39.48 23.55
#